data_AF-A0AAT9PU91-F1
#
_entry.id   AF-A0AAT9PU91-F1
#
_cell.length_a   1.000
_cell.length_b   1.000
_cell.length_c   1.000
_cell.angle_alpha   90.00
_cell.angle_beta   90.00
_cell.angle_gamma   90.00
#
_symmetry.space_group_name_H-M   'P 1'
#
loop_
_entity.id
_entity.type
_entity.pdbx_description
1 polymer ?
#
loop_
_entity_poly.entity_id
_entity_poly.type
_entity_poly.pdbx_seq_one_letter_code
_entity_poly.pdbx_strand_id
1 'polypeptide(L)'
;MFSALTFLFLLFSVLAIIALIIGLIKPGKVVRFGNKKTRGLVILIFLPILFISFILTGVFANKSINPEERAAIDKKRTEEKVLKEKQEQEKKAKEKEEQEMKAKEEKKAAEEKRKLEEAQKQEEQRKLEEAQKQEEQRKLEEAQKQEEQRKLEEAQKQEEQRKLEEAQKQEEQRKQQEVQKQQESTSKSTISNSGANESFSNCTELRKKYPNGVPSSHPAYSAKLDRDKDGFACEKN
;
A
#
# COMPACT_ATOMS: atom_id res chain seq x y z
N MET A 1 -86.56 -32.65 -39.20
CA MET A 1 -87.11 -31.85 -40.31
C MET A 1 -86.38 -30.53 -40.52
N PHE A 2 -86.03 -29.77 -39.47
CA PHE A 2 -85.30 -28.50 -39.59
C PHE A 2 -83.93 -28.62 -40.29
N SER A 3 -83.10 -29.63 -39.96
CA SER A 3 -81.80 -29.81 -40.62
C SER A 3 -81.92 -30.13 -42.12
N ALA A 4 -82.94 -30.91 -42.51
CA ALA A 4 -83.20 -31.22 -43.91
C ALA A 4 -83.63 -29.96 -44.70
N LEU A 5 -84.42 -29.08 -44.07
CA LEU A 5 -84.84 -27.82 -44.69
C LEU A 5 -83.67 -26.83 -44.82
N THR A 6 -82.76 -26.77 -43.84
CA THR A 6 -81.55 -25.95 -43.93
C THR A 6 -80.56 -26.46 -44.98
N PHE A 7 -80.41 -27.78 -45.11
CA PHE A 7 -79.58 -28.37 -46.16
C PHE A 7 -80.15 -28.12 -47.56
N LEU A 8 -81.48 -28.27 -47.73
CA LEU A 8 -82.17 -27.93 -48.99
C LEU A 8 -81.95 -26.46 -49.37
N PHE A 9 -82.04 -25.57 -48.39
CA PHE A 9 -81.87 -24.14 -48.59
C PHE A 9 -80.43 -23.73 -48.89
N LEU A 10 -79.45 -24.37 -48.24
CA LEU A 10 -78.02 -24.21 -48.56
C LEU A 10 -77.74 -24.67 -49.99
N LEU A 11 -78.31 -25.82 -50.39
CA LEU A 11 -78.18 -26.34 -51.76
C LEU A 11 -78.78 -25.35 -52.77
N PHE A 12 -79.98 -24.81 -52.52
CA PHE A 12 -80.57 -23.77 -53.36
C PHE A 12 -79.73 -22.49 -53.40
N SER A 13 -79.12 -22.08 -52.28
CA SER A 13 -78.22 -20.92 -52.23
C SER A 13 -76.96 -21.14 -53.09
N VAL A 14 -76.34 -22.32 -53.02
CA VAL A 14 -75.19 -22.69 -53.86
C VAL A 14 -75.57 -22.72 -55.34
N LEU A 15 -76.74 -23.29 -55.69
CA LEU A 15 -77.24 -23.28 -57.08
C LEU A 15 -77.52 -21.86 -57.58
N ALA A 16 -78.04 -20.97 -56.72
CA ALA A 16 -78.28 -19.57 -57.05
C ALA A 16 -76.97 -18.80 -57.30
N ILE A 17 -75.90 -19.08 -56.53
CA ILE A 17 -74.56 -18.52 -56.75
C ILE A 17 -73.99 -19.00 -58.09
N ILE A 18 -74.09 -20.30 -58.39
CA ILE A 18 -73.64 -20.86 -59.66
C ILE A 18 -74.41 -20.22 -60.84
N ALA A 19 -75.73 -20.08 -60.72
CA ALA A 19 -76.57 -19.44 -61.73
C ALA A 19 -76.22 -17.95 -61.91
N LEU A 20 -75.90 -17.22 -60.83
CA LEU A 20 -75.43 -15.85 -60.89
C LEU A 20 -74.10 -15.74 -61.67
N ILE A 21 -73.12 -16.60 -61.38
CA ILE A 21 -71.82 -16.61 -62.08
C ILE A 21 -72.01 -16.89 -63.58
N ILE A 22 -72.81 -17.91 -63.93
CA ILE A 22 -73.09 -18.25 -65.33
C ILE A 22 -73.86 -17.11 -66.03
N GLY A 23 -74.80 -16.48 -65.34
CA GLY A 23 -75.61 -15.39 -65.86
C GLY A 23 -74.82 -14.09 -66.08
N LEU A 24 -73.74 -13.85 -65.32
CA LEU A 24 -72.82 -12.74 -65.59
C LEU A 24 -72.03 -12.94 -66.88
N ILE A 25 -71.63 -14.18 -67.17
CA ILE A 25 -70.87 -14.51 -68.38
C ILE A 25 -71.80 -14.53 -69.60
N LYS A 26 -72.95 -15.22 -69.51
CA LYS A 26 -73.96 -15.34 -70.58
C LYS A 26 -75.38 -15.16 -70.01
N PRO A 27 -75.91 -13.93 -69.96
CA PRO A 27 -77.20 -13.65 -69.32
C PRO A 27 -78.37 -14.42 -69.97
N GLY A 28 -78.29 -14.69 -71.26
CA GLY A 28 -79.34 -15.41 -71.99
C GLY A 28 -79.47 -16.90 -71.67
N LYS A 29 -78.52 -17.52 -70.95
CA LYS A 29 -78.65 -18.92 -70.51
C LYS A 29 -79.44 -19.07 -69.22
N VAL A 30 -79.40 -18.07 -68.34
CA VAL A 30 -80.00 -18.13 -67.00
C VAL A 30 -81.32 -17.38 -66.93
N VAL A 31 -81.42 -16.23 -67.64
CA VAL A 31 -82.66 -15.45 -67.72
C VAL A 31 -83.29 -15.68 -69.08
N ARG A 32 -84.29 -16.58 -69.10
CA ARG A 32 -84.99 -16.98 -70.34
C ARG A 32 -86.20 -16.10 -70.65
N PHE A 33 -86.72 -15.36 -69.67
CA PHE A 33 -87.87 -14.47 -69.78
C PHE A 33 -87.46 -12.99 -69.70
N GLY A 34 -87.99 -12.16 -70.60
CA GLY A 34 -87.82 -10.70 -70.62
C GLY A 34 -87.28 -10.14 -71.94
N ASN A 35 -87.73 -8.93 -72.28
CA ASN A 35 -87.43 -8.27 -73.57
C ASN A 35 -85.96 -7.79 -73.69
N LYS A 36 -85.18 -7.77 -72.60
CA LYS A 36 -83.77 -7.39 -72.59
C LYS A 36 -82.97 -8.30 -71.65
N LYS A 37 -81.98 -9.00 -72.18
CA LYS A 37 -81.13 -9.96 -71.45
C LYS A 37 -79.80 -9.29 -71.06
N THR A 38 -79.83 -8.46 -70.01
CA THR A 38 -78.65 -7.73 -69.54
C THR A 38 -78.10 -8.35 -68.25
N ARG A 39 -76.78 -8.18 -68.04
CA ARG A 39 -76.09 -8.64 -66.80
C ARG A 39 -76.69 -7.99 -65.55
N GLY A 40 -77.14 -6.74 -65.65
CA GLY A 40 -77.79 -6.02 -64.55
C GLY A 40 -79.09 -6.67 -64.08
N LEU A 41 -79.88 -7.23 -64.99
CA LEU A 41 -81.13 -7.93 -64.64
C LEU A 41 -80.86 -9.22 -63.85
N VAL A 42 -79.79 -9.94 -64.20
CA VAL A 42 -79.36 -11.14 -63.47
C VAL A 42 -79.01 -10.78 -62.02
N ILE A 43 -78.19 -9.74 -61.82
CA ILE A 43 -77.81 -9.28 -60.48
C ILE A 43 -79.04 -8.85 -59.68
N LEU A 44 -79.96 -8.09 -60.29
CA LEU A 44 -81.17 -7.58 -59.63
C LEU A 44 -82.07 -8.71 -59.09
N ILE A 45 -82.12 -9.87 -59.77
CA ILE A 45 -82.94 -11.01 -59.34
C ILE A 45 -82.20 -11.88 -58.31
N PHE A 46 -80.95 -12.25 -58.57
CA PHE A 46 -80.25 -13.23 -57.74
C PHE A 46 -79.68 -12.63 -56.44
N LEU A 47 -79.33 -11.34 -56.42
CA LEU A 47 -78.79 -10.68 -55.23
C LEU A 47 -79.81 -10.60 -54.05
N PRO A 48 -81.08 -10.18 -54.23
CA PRO A 48 -82.06 -10.20 -53.15
C PRO A 48 -82.40 -11.63 -52.72
N ILE A 49 -82.40 -12.61 -53.63
CA ILE A 49 -82.63 -14.03 -53.28
C ILE A 49 -81.51 -14.54 -52.36
N LEU A 50 -80.25 -14.21 -52.66
CA LEU A 50 -79.12 -14.57 -51.79
C LEU A 50 -79.14 -13.83 -50.45
N PHE A 51 -79.55 -12.56 -50.44
CA PHE A 51 -79.67 -11.77 -49.22
C PHE A 51 -80.79 -12.27 -48.29
N ILE A 52 -81.97 -12.57 -48.85
CA ILE A 52 -83.08 -13.20 -48.13
C ILE A 52 -82.65 -14.58 -47.64
N SER A 53 -81.86 -15.30 -48.44
CA SER A 53 -81.30 -16.58 -48.03
C SER A 53 -80.42 -16.44 -46.79
N PHE A 54 -79.44 -15.53 -46.83
CA PHE A 54 -78.55 -15.27 -45.72
C PHE A 54 -79.26 -14.82 -44.43
N ILE A 55 -80.28 -13.96 -44.53
CA ILE A 55 -81.06 -13.52 -43.37
C ILE A 55 -81.83 -14.70 -42.76
N LEU A 56 -82.47 -15.54 -43.58
CA LEU A 56 -83.24 -16.68 -43.08
C LEU A 56 -82.34 -17.71 -42.39
N THR A 57 -81.13 -17.97 -42.90
CA THR A 57 -80.16 -18.84 -42.20
C THR A 57 -79.61 -18.20 -40.92
N GLY A 58 -79.30 -16.90 -40.93
CA GLY A 58 -78.79 -16.20 -39.75
C GLY A 58 -79.79 -16.14 -38.58
N VAL A 59 -81.07 -15.89 -38.87
CA VAL A 59 -82.13 -15.85 -37.86
C VAL A 59 -82.41 -17.25 -37.28
N PHE A 60 -82.30 -18.31 -38.09
CA PHE A 60 -82.52 -19.68 -37.62
C PHE A 60 -81.32 -20.29 -36.89
N ALA A 61 -80.09 -19.90 -37.23
CA ALA A 61 -78.88 -20.33 -36.52
C ALA A 61 -78.92 -19.95 -35.02
N ASN A 62 -79.54 -18.81 -34.69
CA ASN A 62 -79.65 -18.36 -33.31
C ASN A 62 -80.72 -19.09 -32.48
N LYS A 63 -81.63 -19.85 -33.10
CA LYS A 63 -82.78 -20.48 -32.43
C LYS A 63 -82.64 -22.01 -32.23
N SER A 64 -81.56 -22.63 -32.73
CA SER A 64 -81.40 -24.10 -32.72
C SER A 64 -80.44 -24.67 -31.68
N ILE A 65 -79.81 -23.84 -30.84
CA ILE A 65 -78.96 -24.36 -29.75
C ILE A 65 -79.86 -24.69 -28.54
N ASN A 66 -79.98 -25.98 -28.22
CA ASN A 66 -80.68 -26.49 -27.05
C ASN A 66 -80.08 -25.88 -25.76
N PRO A 67 -80.88 -25.46 -24.77
CA PRO A 67 -80.38 -24.85 -23.52
C PRO A 67 -79.40 -25.76 -22.76
N GLU A 68 -79.49 -27.08 -22.93
CA GLU A 68 -78.61 -28.08 -22.32
C GLU A 68 -77.16 -28.04 -22.86
N GLU A 69 -76.98 -27.83 -24.18
CA GLU A 69 -75.63 -27.69 -24.77
C GLU A 69 -74.97 -26.37 -24.38
N ARG A 70 -75.74 -25.29 -24.22
CA ARG A 70 -75.20 -24.01 -23.72
C ARG A 70 -74.70 -24.14 -22.29
N ALA A 71 -75.46 -24.80 -21.42
CA ALA A 71 -75.04 -25.08 -20.04
C ALA A 71 -73.79 -25.96 -19.97
N ALA A 72 -73.67 -26.96 -20.86
CA ALA A 72 -72.48 -27.80 -20.95
C ALA A 72 -71.24 -27.03 -21.45
N ILE A 73 -71.41 -26.12 -22.42
CA ILE A 73 -70.32 -25.24 -22.91
C ILE A 73 -69.89 -24.26 -21.83
N ASP A 74 -70.83 -23.66 -21.10
CA ASP A 74 -70.51 -22.72 -20.02
C ASP A 74 -69.80 -23.40 -18.85
N LYS A 75 -70.17 -24.65 -18.53
CA LYS A 75 -69.47 -25.49 -17.54
C LYS A 75 -68.03 -25.82 -17.96
N LYS A 76 -67.83 -26.24 -19.21
CA LYS A 76 -66.47 -26.49 -19.75
C LYS A 76 -65.62 -25.22 -19.76
N ARG A 77 -66.22 -24.07 -20.09
CA ARG A 77 -65.53 -22.78 -20.12
C ARG A 77 -65.16 -22.28 -18.72
N THR A 78 -65.97 -22.59 -17.71
CA THR A 78 -65.64 -22.29 -16.30
C THR A 78 -64.55 -23.22 -15.78
N GLU A 79 -64.60 -24.52 -16.09
CA GLU A 79 -63.53 -25.48 -15.76
C GLU A 79 -62.19 -25.10 -16.41
N GLU A 80 -62.20 -24.68 -17.68
CA GLU A 80 -60.98 -24.21 -18.38
C GLU A 80 -60.44 -22.91 -17.77
N LYS A 81 -61.31 -21.97 -17.36
CA LYS A 81 -60.91 -20.75 -16.67
C LYS A 81 -60.27 -21.04 -15.31
N VAL A 82 -60.89 -21.90 -14.51
CA VAL A 82 -60.35 -22.32 -13.20
C VAL A 82 -59.00 -23.02 -13.36
N LEU A 83 -58.84 -23.86 -14.40
CA LEU A 83 -57.56 -24.51 -14.69
C LEU A 83 -56.48 -23.49 -15.09
N LYS A 84 -56.81 -22.50 -15.94
CA LYS A 84 -55.89 -21.43 -16.34
C LYS A 84 -55.48 -20.55 -15.15
N GLU A 85 -56.42 -20.18 -14.29
CA GLU A 85 -56.12 -19.40 -13.07
C GLU A 85 -55.23 -20.17 -12.11
N LYS A 86 -55.48 -21.47 -11.92
CA LYS A 86 -54.63 -22.33 -11.09
C LYS A 86 -53.21 -22.46 -11.65
N GLN A 87 -53.07 -22.61 -12.97
CA GLN A 87 -51.77 -22.64 -13.64
C GLN A 87 -51.04 -21.29 -13.54
N GLU A 88 -51.76 -20.17 -13.63
CA GLU A 88 -51.17 -18.84 -13.49
C GLU A 88 -50.72 -18.58 -12.05
N GLN A 89 -51.51 -19.00 -11.05
CA GLN A 89 -51.13 -18.92 -9.64
C GLN A 89 -49.89 -19.78 -9.33
N GLU A 90 -49.81 -20.99 -9.88
CA GLU A 90 -48.63 -21.86 -9.70
C GLU A 90 -47.38 -21.26 -10.35
N LYS A 91 -47.50 -20.66 -11.55
CA LYS A 91 -46.39 -19.95 -12.20
C LYS A 91 -45.94 -18.75 -11.37
N LYS A 92 -46.87 -17.94 -10.86
CA LYS A 92 -46.54 -16.79 -9.99
C LYS A 92 -45.88 -17.25 -8.67
N ALA A 93 -46.31 -18.38 -8.11
CA ALA A 93 -45.69 -18.94 -6.92
C ALA A 93 -44.25 -19.41 -7.20
N LYS A 94 -44.03 -20.14 -8.30
CA LYS A 94 -42.69 -20.59 -8.74
C LYS A 94 -41.75 -19.43 -9.03
N GLU A 95 -42.24 -18.38 -9.70
CA GLU A 95 -41.44 -17.19 -10.00
C GLU A 95 -41.07 -16.44 -8.71
N LYS A 96 -41.99 -16.32 -7.75
CA LYS A 96 -41.72 -15.70 -6.45
C LYS A 96 -40.68 -16.49 -5.64
N GLU A 97 -40.77 -17.83 -5.64
CA GLU A 97 -39.80 -18.70 -4.99
C GLU A 97 -38.42 -18.60 -5.63
N GLU A 98 -38.35 -18.57 -6.98
CA GLU A 98 -37.10 -18.37 -7.71
C GLU A 98 -36.48 -17.00 -7.43
N GLN A 99 -37.28 -15.93 -7.40
CA GLN A 99 -36.82 -14.59 -7.03
C GLN A 99 -36.31 -14.54 -5.59
N GLU A 100 -37.00 -15.20 -4.64
CA GLU A 100 -36.55 -15.26 -3.24
C GLU A 100 -35.24 -16.04 -3.09
N MET A 101 -35.07 -17.14 -3.85
CA MET A 101 -33.83 -17.91 -3.88
C MET A 101 -32.68 -17.09 -4.47
N LYS A 102 -32.88 -16.41 -5.60
CA LYS A 102 -31.88 -15.50 -6.20
C LYS A 102 -31.51 -14.37 -5.23
N ALA A 103 -32.48 -13.76 -4.56
CA ALA A 103 -32.22 -12.71 -3.58
C ALA A 103 -31.46 -13.23 -2.35
N LYS A 104 -31.72 -14.46 -1.90
CA LYS A 104 -30.95 -15.10 -0.81
C LYS A 104 -29.52 -15.42 -1.23
N GLU A 105 -29.32 -15.90 -2.45
CA GLU A 105 -28.00 -16.20 -3.00
C GLU A 105 -27.17 -14.92 -3.18
N GLU A 106 -27.77 -13.86 -3.74
CA GLU A 106 -27.10 -12.57 -3.90
C GLU A 106 -26.70 -11.96 -2.55
N LYS A 107 -27.58 -12.05 -1.54
CA LYS A 107 -27.25 -11.61 -0.17
C LYS A 107 -26.10 -12.40 0.43
N LYS A 108 -26.07 -13.73 0.25
CA LYS A 108 -24.95 -14.57 0.72
C LYS A 108 -23.64 -14.23 0.00
N ALA A 109 -23.68 -14.07 -1.32
CA ALA A 109 -22.52 -13.67 -2.11
C ALA A 109 -22.00 -12.28 -1.71
N ALA A 110 -22.89 -11.32 -1.41
CA ALA A 110 -22.51 -10.00 -0.94
C ALA A 110 -21.90 -10.04 0.48
N GLU A 111 -22.43 -10.86 1.38
CA GLU A 111 -21.87 -11.06 2.73
C GLU A 111 -20.49 -11.72 2.68
N GLU A 112 -20.31 -12.75 1.85
CA GLU A 112 -19.03 -13.43 1.66
C GLU A 112 -17.98 -12.49 1.08
N LYS A 113 -18.34 -11.68 0.07
CA LYS A 113 -17.44 -10.64 -0.47
C LYS A 113 -17.02 -9.62 0.59
N ARG A 114 -17.94 -9.18 1.45
CA ARG A 114 -17.62 -8.26 2.56
C ARG A 114 -16.67 -8.90 3.57
N LYS A 115 -16.89 -10.16 3.95
CA LYS A 115 -15.99 -10.89 4.85
C LYS A 115 -14.60 -11.06 4.26
N LEU A 116 -14.51 -11.33 2.95
CA LEU A 116 -13.22 -11.44 2.25
C LEU A 116 -12.50 -10.09 2.20
N GLU A 117 -13.19 -9.01 1.88
CA GLU A 117 -12.62 -7.65 1.86
C GLU A 117 -12.16 -7.22 3.26
N GLU A 118 -12.94 -7.53 4.30
CA GLU A 118 -12.56 -7.25 5.69
C GLU A 118 -11.33 -8.06 6.12
N ALA A 119 -11.25 -9.34 5.76
CA ALA A 119 -10.08 -10.16 6.03
C ALA A 119 -8.82 -9.63 5.31
N GLN A 120 -8.95 -9.20 4.05
CA GLN A 120 -7.84 -8.58 3.30
C GLN A 120 -7.37 -7.27 3.95
N LYS A 121 -8.30 -6.40 4.37
CA LYS A 121 -7.94 -5.16 5.08
C LYS A 121 -7.23 -5.44 6.40
N GLN A 122 -7.66 -6.45 7.16
CA GLN A 122 -6.97 -6.84 8.39
C GLN A 122 -5.58 -7.42 8.11
N GLU A 123 -5.40 -8.22 7.07
CA GLU A 123 -4.10 -8.74 6.67
C GLU A 123 -3.15 -7.62 6.22
N GLU A 124 -3.65 -6.67 5.44
CA GLU A 124 -2.88 -5.50 5.00
C GLU A 124 -2.46 -4.62 6.19
N GLN A 125 -3.36 -4.36 7.14
CA GLN A 125 -3.03 -3.65 8.37
C GLN A 125 -1.96 -4.36 9.20
N ARG A 126 -2.03 -5.69 9.33
CA ARG A 126 -0.99 -6.47 10.04
C ARG A 126 0.36 -6.38 9.35
N LYS A 127 0.41 -6.46 8.01
CA LYS A 127 1.65 -6.30 7.24
C LYS A 127 2.25 -4.90 7.42
N LEU A 128 1.42 -3.86 7.44
CA LEU A 128 1.87 -2.50 7.67
C LEU A 128 2.42 -2.31 9.09
N GLU A 129 1.72 -2.84 10.10
CA GLU A 129 2.17 -2.78 11.50
C GLU A 129 3.47 -3.57 11.71
N GLU A 130 3.61 -4.74 11.08
CA GLU A 130 4.84 -5.53 11.11
C GLU A 130 6.01 -4.80 10.44
N ALA A 131 5.79 -4.17 9.28
CA ALA A 131 6.79 -3.36 8.61
C ALA A 131 7.24 -2.16 9.46
N GLN A 132 6.30 -1.48 10.13
CA GLN A 132 6.62 -0.38 11.05
C GLN A 132 7.43 -0.85 12.25
N LYS A 133 7.09 -1.98 12.86
CA LYS A 133 7.87 -2.57 13.97
C LYS A 133 9.29 -2.93 13.54
N GLN A 134 9.47 -3.48 12.33
CA GLN A 134 10.80 -3.77 11.80
C GLN A 134 11.61 -2.49 11.53
N GLU A 135 10.98 -1.45 11.00
CA GLU A 135 11.65 -0.16 10.78
C GLU A 135 12.05 0.50 12.11
N GLU A 136 11.18 0.46 13.11
CA GLU A 136 11.47 0.98 14.45
C GLU A 136 12.63 0.21 15.11
N GLN A 137 12.65 -1.13 15.01
CA GLN A 137 13.77 -1.94 15.48
C GLN A 137 15.08 -1.60 14.78
N ARG A 138 15.08 -1.39 13.46
CA ARG A 138 16.29 -0.97 12.72
C ARG A 138 16.79 0.40 13.18
N LYS A 139 15.88 1.36 13.40
CA LYS A 139 16.23 2.69 13.92
C LYS A 139 16.83 2.61 15.33
N LEU A 140 16.29 1.77 16.20
CA LEU A 140 16.85 1.53 17.53
C LEU A 140 18.24 0.88 17.47
N GLU A 141 18.42 -0.14 16.62
CA GLU A 141 19.70 -0.81 16.44
C GLU A 141 20.76 0.15 15.84
N GLU A 142 20.36 0.98 14.89
CA GLU A 142 21.25 2.01 14.31
C GLU A 142 21.65 3.06 15.35
N ALA A 143 20.70 3.53 16.17
CA ALA A 143 20.99 4.46 17.27
C ALA A 143 21.96 3.84 18.30
N GLN A 144 21.78 2.57 18.65
CA GLN A 144 22.69 1.85 19.56
C GLN A 144 24.10 1.73 18.97
N LYS A 145 24.23 1.40 17.68
CA LYS A 145 25.53 1.34 17.00
C LYS A 145 26.23 2.70 16.96
N GLN A 146 25.48 3.78 16.75
CA GLN A 146 26.03 5.14 16.80
C GLN A 146 26.48 5.53 18.22
N GLU A 147 25.72 5.16 19.25
CA GLU A 147 26.11 5.41 20.64
C GLU A 147 27.36 4.62 21.03
N GLU A 148 27.43 3.35 20.62
CA GLU A 148 28.61 2.50 20.85
C GLU A 148 29.86 3.05 20.15
N GLN A 149 29.73 3.50 18.90
CA GLN A 149 30.82 4.17 18.18
C GLN A 149 31.29 5.45 18.88
N ARG A 150 30.37 6.28 19.40
CA ARG A 150 30.73 7.49 20.17
C ARG A 150 31.49 7.14 21.45
N LYS A 151 31.07 6.11 22.17
CA LYS A 151 31.76 5.64 23.38
C LYS A 151 33.17 5.13 23.06
N LEU A 152 33.34 4.41 21.96
CA LEU A 152 34.65 3.96 21.48
C LEU A 152 35.55 5.14 21.09
N GLU A 153 35.03 6.12 20.35
CA GLU A 153 35.79 7.32 19.96
C GLU A 153 36.18 8.16 21.18
N GLU A 154 35.28 8.31 22.17
CA GLU A 154 35.57 9.01 23.42
C GLU A 154 36.64 8.29 24.24
N ALA A 155 36.57 6.96 24.34
CA ALA A 155 37.60 6.16 25.02
C ALA A 155 38.98 6.31 24.34
N GLN A 156 39.03 6.32 23.00
CA GLN A 156 40.26 6.55 22.25
C GLN A 156 40.84 7.95 22.50
N LYS A 157 40.01 8.99 22.50
CA LYS A 157 40.45 10.36 22.83
C LYS A 157 41.00 10.46 24.25
N GLN A 158 40.39 9.80 25.22
CA GLN A 158 40.91 9.75 26.59
C GLN A 158 42.23 9.00 26.68
N GLU A 159 42.40 7.89 25.96
CA GLU A 159 43.67 7.15 25.92
C GLU A 159 44.77 7.98 25.25
N GLU A 160 44.47 8.67 24.16
CA GLU A 160 45.40 9.56 23.48
C GLU A 160 45.84 10.73 24.37
N GLN A 161 44.91 11.35 25.10
CA GLN A 161 45.23 12.39 26.08
C GLN A 161 46.14 11.87 27.20
N ARG A 162 45.90 10.66 27.72
CA ARG A 162 46.78 10.04 28.74
C ARG A 162 48.18 9.80 28.21
N LYS A 163 48.32 9.32 26.97
CA LYS A 163 49.62 9.12 26.31
C LYS A 163 50.37 10.44 26.14
N LEU A 164 49.67 11.51 25.75
CA LEU A 164 50.25 12.86 25.64
C LEU A 164 50.71 13.39 27.01
N GLU A 165 49.89 13.26 28.05
CA GLU A 165 50.24 13.70 29.41
C GLU A 165 51.42 12.90 29.98
N GLU A 166 51.47 11.58 29.73
CA GLU A 166 52.59 10.73 30.13
C GLU A 166 53.90 11.10 29.41
N ALA A 167 53.83 11.40 28.11
CA ALA A 167 54.98 11.88 27.33
C ALA A 167 55.49 13.23 27.87
N GLN A 168 54.60 14.16 28.23
CA GLN A 168 54.97 15.43 28.84
C GLN A 168 55.65 15.25 30.21
N LYS A 169 55.12 14.37 31.06
CA LYS A 169 55.76 14.04 32.35
C LYS A 169 57.16 13.44 32.17
N GLN A 170 57.35 12.57 31.19
CA GLN A 170 58.68 12.03 30.87
C GLN A 170 59.64 13.10 30.34
N GLU A 171 59.17 14.03 29.50
CA GLU A 171 59.99 15.14 29.01
C GLU A 171 60.38 16.09 30.15
N GLU A 172 59.46 16.39 31.06
CA GLU A 172 59.73 17.23 32.23
C GLU A 172 60.75 16.56 33.17
N GLN A 173 60.64 15.25 33.41
CA GLN A 173 61.65 14.50 34.17
C GLN A 173 63.02 14.53 33.51
N ARG A 174 63.11 14.42 32.17
CA ARG A 174 64.38 14.54 31.44
C ARG A 174 64.99 15.93 31.61
N LYS A 175 64.19 16.99 31.48
CA LYS A 175 64.64 18.37 31.72
C LYS A 175 65.17 18.56 33.14
N GLN A 176 64.47 18.05 34.15
CA GLN A 176 64.94 18.11 35.55
C GLN A 176 66.25 17.35 35.78
N GLN A 177 66.41 16.16 35.19
CA GLN A 177 67.67 15.40 35.26
C GLN A 177 68.82 16.11 34.52
N GLU A 178 68.54 16.79 33.42
CA GLU A 178 69.54 17.56 32.68
C GLU A 178 70.01 18.80 33.48
N VAL A 179 69.09 19.49 34.17
CA VAL A 179 69.44 20.57 35.11
C VAL A 179 70.27 20.03 36.29
N GLN A 180 69.94 18.87 36.85
CA GLN A 180 70.76 18.25 37.91
C GLN A 180 72.17 17.88 37.42
N LYS A 181 72.30 17.31 36.21
CA LYS A 181 73.61 17.04 35.61
C LYS A 181 74.42 18.31 35.36
N GLN A 182 73.77 19.40 34.94
CA GLN A 182 74.44 20.69 34.77
C GLN A 182 74.87 21.28 36.13
N GLN A 183 74.07 21.14 37.19
CA GLN A 183 74.42 21.55 38.55
C GLN A 183 75.53 20.70 39.18
N GLU A 184 75.58 19.39 38.91
CA GLU A 184 76.73 18.54 39.27
C GLU A 184 77.99 18.92 38.48
N SER A 185 77.86 19.37 37.22
CA SER A 185 78.99 19.87 36.44
C SER A 185 79.49 21.25 36.90
N THR A 186 78.62 22.10 37.49
CA THR A 186 79.03 23.38 38.08
C THR A 186 79.62 23.21 39.49
N SER A 187 79.22 22.20 40.25
CA SER A 187 79.81 21.88 41.56
C SER A 187 81.11 21.06 41.48
N LYS A 188 81.45 20.50 40.31
CA LYS A 188 82.76 19.86 40.04
C LYS A 188 83.81 20.81 39.46
N SER A 189 83.46 22.05 39.11
CA SER A 189 84.38 23.09 38.61
C SER A 189 84.70 24.16 39.66
N THR A 190 84.51 23.87 40.95
CA THR A 190 84.90 24.77 42.05
C THR A 190 85.56 24.03 43.22
N ILE A 191 86.27 22.92 43.00
CA ILE A 191 87.32 22.43 43.91
C ILE A 191 88.40 21.74 43.06
N SER A 192 89.27 22.51 42.38
CA SER A 192 90.55 22.01 41.85
C SER A 192 91.44 23.14 41.31
N ASN A 193 91.79 24.09 42.18
CA ASN A 193 93.11 24.75 42.14
C ASN A 193 93.26 25.72 43.32
N SER A 194 93.48 25.14 44.49
CA SER A 194 94.17 25.81 45.58
C SER A 194 95.18 24.81 46.13
N GLY A 195 96.46 25.16 46.04
CA GLY A 195 97.53 24.40 46.68
C GLY A 195 98.65 23.90 45.77
N ALA A 196 99.10 24.69 44.78
CA ALA A 196 100.53 24.62 44.46
C ALA A 196 101.27 25.25 45.66
N ASN A 197 101.81 24.41 46.53
CA ASN A 197 102.58 24.81 47.69
C ASN A 197 103.93 25.38 47.21
N GLU A 198 104.00 26.69 46.98
CA GLU A 198 105.20 27.36 46.49
C GLU A 198 106.15 27.64 47.66
N SER A 199 107.09 26.75 47.91
CA SER A 199 108.11 26.94 48.94
C SER A 199 109.31 27.72 48.39
N PHE A 200 109.68 28.83 49.04
CA PHE A 200 110.84 29.65 48.69
C PHE A 200 111.99 29.41 49.66
N SER A 201 113.23 29.39 49.15
CA SER A 201 114.41 29.09 49.97
C SER A 201 114.80 30.24 50.92
N ASN A 202 114.50 31.48 50.53
CA ASN A 202 114.80 32.69 51.28
C ASN A 202 113.84 33.84 50.92
N CYS A 203 113.85 34.90 51.73
CA CYS A 203 113.00 36.08 51.50
C CYS A 203 113.32 36.86 50.22
N THR A 204 114.53 36.75 49.67
CA THR A 204 114.92 37.44 48.43
C THR A 204 114.19 36.85 47.23
N GLU A 205 114.05 35.53 47.17
CA GLU A 205 113.28 34.83 46.12
C GLU A 205 111.79 35.06 46.27
N LEU A 206 111.29 35.00 47.51
CA LEU A 206 109.87 35.23 47.79
C LEU A 206 109.47 36.66 47.37
N ARG A 207 110.28 37.67 47.70
CA ARG A 207 109.97 39.07 47.35
C ARG A 207 110.06 39.39 45.86
N LYS A 208 110.74 38.59 45.04
CA LYS A 208 110.67 38.74 43.57
C LYS A 208 109.25 38.51 43.05
N LYS A 209 108.51 37.61 43.70
CA LYS A 209 107.12 37.27 43.33
C LYS A 209 106.09 38.02 44.18
N TYR A 210 106.38 38.23 45.45
CA TYR A 210 105.53 38.91 46.43
C TYR A 210 106.30 40.05 47.11
N PRO A 211 106.39 41.24 46.48
CA PRO A 211 107.27 42.33 46.92
C PRO A 211 107.02 42.83 48.35
N ASN A 212 105.79 42.67 48.84
CA ASN A 212 105.37 43.12 50.16
C ASN A 212 105.44 42.02 51.22
N GLY A 213 105.81 40.79 50.87
CA GLY A 213 105.70 39.59 51.71
C GLY A 213 104.34 38.89 51.58
N VAL A 214 104.13 37.81 52.34
CA VAL A 214 102.89 37.00 52.28
C VAL A 214 102.34 36.68 53.68
N PRO A 215 101.02 36.74 53.90
CA PRO A 215 100.41 36.39 55.18
C PRO A 215 100.37 34.87 55.40
N SER A 216 100.16 34.44 56.66
CA SER A 216 100.11 33.04 57.09
C SER A 216 99.10 32.14 56.37
N SER A 217 98.05 32.74 55.77
CA SER A 217 97.04 32.03 54.98
C SER A 217 97.46 31.79 53.52
N HIS A 218 98.56 32.38 53.07
CA HIS A 218 99.01 32.28 51.69
C HIS A 218 99.80 30.97 51.46
N PRO A 219 99.63 30.25 50.33
CA PRO A 219 100.33 28.98 50.07
C PRO A 219 101.86 29.08 50.06
N ALA A 220 102.40 30.27 49.84
CA ALA A 220 103.83 30.55 49.86
C ALA A 220 104.39 30.89 51.26
N TYR A 221 103.55 30.91 52.29
CA TYR A 221 103.98 31.23 53.65
C TYR A 221 104.85 30.12 54.23
N SER A 222 105.91 30.53 54.92
CA SER A 222 106.77 29.63 55.68
C SER A 222 107.15 30.31 56.99
N ALA A 223 106.88 29.65 58.11
CA ALA A 223 107.23 30.14 59.45
C ALA A 223 108.75 30.33 59.65
N LYS A 224 109.59 29.80 58.76
CA LYS A 224 111.05 30.05 58.75
C LYS A 224 111.42 31.40 58.16
N LEU A 225 110.54 31.99 57.35
CA LEU A 225 110.73 33.26 56.65
C LEU A 225 110.03 34.44 57.35
N ASP A 226 109.24 34.13 58.38
CA ASP A 226 108.59 35.06 59.30
C ASP A 226 109.50 35.23 60.53
N ARG A 227 110.28 36.31 60.54
CA ARG A 227 111.40 36.50 61.49
C ARG A 227 110.89 36.84 62.89
N ASP A 228 109.82 37.61 62.97
CA ASP A 228 109.20 38.18 64.16
C ASP A 228 107.91 37.46 64.57
N LYS A 229 107.43 36.51 63.74
CA LYS A 229 106.31 35.60 64.03
C LYS A 229 104.99 36.33 64.22
N ASP A 230 104.79 37.40 63.48
CA ASP A 230 103.56 38.16 63.44
C ASP A 230 102.51 37.53 62.49
N GLY A 231 102.90 36.45 61.80
CA GLY A 231 102.07 35.78 60.81
C GLY A 231 102.25 36.34 59.40
N PHE A 232 103.32 37.09 59.14
CA PHE A 232 103.63 37.67 57.84
C PHE A 232 105.07 37.38 57.41
N ALA A 233 105.24 36.50 56.41
CA ALA A 233 106.57 36.14 55.94
C ALA A 233 107.16 37.23 55.04
N CYS A 234 108.42 37.60 55.32
CA CYS A 234 109.22 38.52 54.53
C CYS A 234 108.59 39.91 54.29
N GLU A 235 107.92 40.48 55.28
CA GLU A 235 107.46 41.87 55.22
C GLU A 235 108.61 42.86 54.95
N LYS A 236 108.27 44.01 54.37
CA LYS A 236 109.21 45.09 54.09
C LYS A 236 109.13 46.10 55.23
N ASN A 237 109.99 45.93 56.24
CA ASN A 237 110.31 46.96 57.23
C ASN A 237 111.13 48.10 56.61
#